data_AF-A0A2V6TXJ3-F1
#
_entry.id   AF-A0A2V6TXJ3-F1
#
_cell.length_a   1.000
_cell.length_b   1.000
_cell.length_c   1.000
_cell.angle_alpha   90.00
_cell.angle_beta   90.00
_cell.angle_gamma   90.00
#
_symmetry.space_group_name_H-M   'P 1'
#
loop_
_entity.id
_entity.type
_entity.pdbx_description
1 polymer ?
#
loop_
_entity_poly.entity_id
_entity_poly.type
_entity_poly.pdbx_seq_one_letter_code
_entity_poly.pdbx_strand_id
1 'polypeptide(L)' 'AHYCRYLRVERPRLLEFTWMSEATRGLESRVTLEMTASRGATDLILTHNGLPDDEMGRGHEEGWKHFTGILAEKIKGLR' A
#
# COMPACT_ATOMS: atom_id res chain seq x y z
N ALA A 1 7.99 -0.89 17.49
CA ALA A 1 7.30 0.38 17.14
C ALA A 1 7.07 0.41 15.64
N HIS A 2 5.99 1.04 15.18
CA HIS A 2 5.76 1.27 13.75
C HIS A 2 6.13 2.70 13.41
N TYR A 3 6.74 2.90 12.26
CA TYR A 3 7.10 4.23 11.77
C TYR A 3 6.74 4.37 10.29
N CYS A 4 6.30 5.57 9.93
CA CYS A 4 5.96 5.95 8.56
C CYS A 4 6.13 7.47 8.43
N ARG A 5 6.52 7.90 7.24
CA ARG A 5 6.43 9.30 6.79
C ARG A 5 6.00 9.37 5.33
N TYR A 6 5.28 10.43 4.99
CA TYR A 6 4.94 10.72 3.60
C TYR A 6 6.19 11.14 2.81
N LEU A 7 6.32 10.61 1.60
CA LEU A 7 7.34 10.98 0.62
C LEU A 7 6.73 11.91 -0.45
N ARG A 8 5.59 11.52 -1.02
CA ARG A 8 4.89 12.28 -2.07
C ARG A 8 3.38 12.18 -1.89
N VAL A 9 2.68 13.30 -2.07
CA VAL A 9 1.21 13.36 -2.06
C VAL A 9 0.78 14.24 -3.22
N GLU A 10 0.41 13.61 -4.35
CA GLU A 10 0.05 14.29 -5.58
C GLU A 10 -1.39 13.93 -5.95
N ARG A 11 -2.34 14.75 -5.50
CA ARG A 11 -3.77 14.48 -5.70
C ARG A 11 -4.16 14.60 -7.19
N PRO A 12 -5.04 13.72 -7.72
CA PRO A 12 -5.59 12.50 -7.11
C PRO A 12 -4.80 11.22 -7.49
N ARG A 13 -3.57 11.33 -8.00
CA ARG A 13 -2.91 10.29 -8.80
C ARG A 13 -1.82 9.48 -8.09
N LEU A 14 -1.21 10.02 -7.02
CA LEU A 14 -0.08 9.35 -6.37
C LEU A 14 -0.05 9.61 -4.86
N LEU A 15 0.17 8.55 -4.11
CA LEU A 15 0.57 8.58 -2.71
C LEU A 15 1.80 7.68 -2.52
N GLU A 16 2.85 8.23 -1.91
CA GLU A 16 4.07 7.49 -1.61
C GLU A 16 4.50 7.76 -0.16
N PHE A 17 4.87 6.71 0.57
CA PHE A 17 5.30 6.80 1.96
C PHE A 17 6.27 5.69 2.34
N THR A 18 7.03 5.90 3.42
CA THR A 18 7.88 4.85 4.00
C THR A 18 7.10 3.98 4.97
N TRP A 19 7.50 2.74 5.09
CA TRP A 19 6.97 1.79 6.07
C TRP A 19 8.13 1.17 6.84
N MET A 20 8.08 1.20 8.16
CA MET A 20 8.99 0.43 9.00
C MET A 20 8.18 -0.28 10.09
N SER A 21 8.45 -1.57 10.23
CA SER A 21 7.92 -2.41 11.29
C SER A 21 8.93 -3.49 11.67
N GLU A 22 8.56 -4.33 12.62
CA GLU A 22 9.33 -5.54 12.94
C GLU A 22 9.44 -6.47 11.71
N ALA A 23 8.37 -6.57 10.92
CA ALA A 23 8.33 -7.39 9.71
C ALA A 23 9.23 -6.85 8.57
N THR A 24 9.67 -5.59 8.65
CA THR A 24 10.70 -5.02 7.77
C THR A 24 12.10 -5.05 8.41
N ARG A 25 12.28 -5.78 9.52
CA ARG A 25 13.53 -5.84 10.31
C ARG A 25 14.02 -4.48 10.81
N GLY A 26 13.09 -3.56 11.02
CA GLY A 26 13.43 -2.18 11.41
C GLY A 26 14.01 -1.34 10.28
N LEU A 27 14.07 -1.86 9.05
CA LEU A 27 14.49 -1.11 7.86
C LEU A 27 13.29 -0.39 7.24
N GLU A 28 13.51 0.80 6.69
CA GLU A 28 12.48 1.49 5.90
C GLU A 28 12.29 0.78 4.55
N SER A 29 11.06 0.38 4.28
CA SER A 29 10.55 0.00 2.96
C SER A 29 9.69 1.14 2.39
N ARG A 30 9.27 1.02 1.12
CA ARG A 30 8.51 2.07 0.41
C ARG A 30 7.22 1.51 -0.17
N VAL A 31 6.11 2.16 0.16
CA VAL A 31 4.79 1.89 -0.41
C VAL A 31 4.44 2.99 -1.41
N THR A 32 4.05 2.59 -2.61
CA THR A 32 3.58 3.49 -3.67
C THR A 32 2.17 3.08 -4.09
N LEU A 33 1.25 4.04 -4.10
CA LEU A 33 -0.11 3.89 -4.60
C LEU A 33 -0.31 4.82 -5.79
N GLU A 34 -0.48 4.23 -6.97
CA GLU A 34 -0.76 4.94 -8.21
C GLU A 34 -2.23 4.76 -8.57
N MET A 35 -2.92 5.86 -8.83
CA MET A 35 -4.36 5.89 -9.08
C MET A 35 -4.64 6.52 -10.44
N THR A 36 -5.33 5.78 -11.30
CA THR A 36 -5.76 6.25 -12.61
C THR A 36 -7.27 6.22 -12.69
N ALA A 37 -7.89 7.30 -13.15
CA ALA A 37 -9.32 7.33 -13.40
C ALA A 37 -9.68 6.31 -14.49
N SER A 38 -10.65 5.45 -14.20
CA SER A 38 -11.21 4.47 -15.14
C SER A 38 -12.73 4.66 -15.21
N ARG A 39 -13.42 4.21 -16.26
CA ARG A 39 -14.84 4.58 -16.51
C ARG A 39 -15.75 4.26 -15.30
N GLY A 40 -16.09 5.29 -14.52
CA GLY A 40 -16.89 5.15 -13.28
C GLY A 40 -16.16 4.46 -12.12
N ALA A 41 -14.83 4.35 -12.19
CA ALA A 41 -13.99 3.63 -11.24
C ALA A 41 -12.60 4.28 -11.12
N THR A 42 -11.71 3.66 -10.35
CA THR A 42 -10.30 4.04 -10.25
C THR A 42 -9.47 2.77 -10.26
N ASP A 43 -8.54 2.69 -11.21
CA ASP A 43 -7.52 1.65 -11.22
C ASP A 43 -6.45 2.03 -10.20
N LEU A 44 -6.21 1.14 -9.24
CA LEU A 44 -5.24 1.33 -8.17
C LEU A 44 -4.12 0.30 -8.32
N ILE A 45 -2.88 0.77 -8.47
CA ILE A 45 -1.67 -0.05 -8.41
C ILE A 45 -0.97 0.22 -7.09
N LEU A 46 -0.76 -0.83 -6.29
CA LEU A 46 0.01 -0.78 -5.05
C LEU A 46 1.32 -1.54 -5.26
N THR A 47 2.45 -0.88 -5.00
CA THR A 47 3.77 -1.51 -4.99
C THR A 47 4.45 -1.29 -3.65
N HIS A 48 4.95 -2.38 -3.03
CA HIS A 48 5.72 -2.33 -1.78
C HIS A 48 7.15 -2.85 -2.04
N ASN A 49 8.12 -1.94 -2.04
CA ASN A 49 9.53 -2.23 -2.33
C ASN A 49 10.39 -2.17 -1.07
N GLY A 50 11.52 -2.88 -1.07
CA GLY A 50 12.48 -2.87 0.04
C GLY A 50 12.08 -3.77 1.20
N LEU A 51 11.26 -4.79 0.94
CA LEU A 51 10.92 -5.83 1.91
C LEU A 51 12.07 -6.84 2.05
N PRO A 52 12.29 -7.40 3.25
CA PRO A 52 13.18 -8.53 3.43
C PRO A 52 12.78 -9.72 2.57
N ASP A 53 13.73 -10.51 2.07
CA ASP A 53 13.44 -11.77 1.37
C ASP A 53 13.27 -12.93 2.36
N ASP A 54 12.35 -12.77 3.30
CA ASP A 54 12.00 -13.78 4.29
C ASP A 54 10.47 -13.95 4.38
N GLU A 55 10.02 -14.86 5.25
CA GLU A 55 8.60 -15.15 5.44
C GLU A 55 7.80 -13.91 5.85
N MET A 56 8.37 -13.06 6.72
CA MET A 56 7.72 -11.84 7.19
C MET A 56 7.61 -10.81 6.06
N GLY A 57 8.67 -10.67 5.24
CA GLY A 57 8.64 -9.85 4.04
C GLY A 57 7.59 -10.32 3.05
N ARG A 58 7.57 -11.61 2.70
CA ARG A 58 6.58 -12.19 1.77
C ARG A 58 5.14 -12.11 2.29
N GLY A 59 4.93 -12.18 3.60
CA GLY A 59 3.60 -12.03 4.23
C GLY A 59 2.92 -10.68 3.97
N HIS A 60 3.66 -9.65 3.53
CA HIS A 60 3.06 -8.37 3.14
C HIS A 60 2.16 -8.50 1.92
N GLU A 61 2.44 -9.42 1.00
CA GLU A 61 1.57 -9.63 -0.17
C GLU A 61 0.18 -10.10 0.26
N GLU A 62 0.10 -11.07 1.17
CA GLU A 62 -1.16 -11.57 1.72
C GLU A 62 -1.91 -10.49 2.51
N GLY A 63 -1.17 -9.74 3.34
CA GLY A 63 -1.73 -8.60 4.08
C GLY A 63 -2.34 -7.55 3.14
N TRP A 64 -1.63 -7.18 2.07
CA TRP A 64 -2.13 -6.23 1.08
C TRP A 64 -3.36 -6.75 0.34
N LYS A 65 -3.39 -8.04 -0.05
CA LYS A 65 -4.57 -8.66 -0.66
C LYS A 65 -5.78 -8.60 0.27
N HIS A 66 -5.59 -8.89 1.56
CA HIS A 66 -6.66 -8.83 2.54
C HIS A 66 -7.25 -7.41 2.68
N PHE A 67 -6.40 -6.40 2.89
CA PHE A 67 -6.88 -5.02 3.10
C PHE A 67 -7.42 -4.36 1.84
N THR A 68 -6.88 -4.67 0.66
CA THR A 68 -7.46 -4.20 -0.61
C THR A 68 -8.81 -4.85 -0.90
N GLY A 69 -9.02 -6.11 -0.51
CA GLY A 69 -10.33 -6.76 -0.53
C GLY A 69 -11.34 -6.06 0.38
N ILE A 70 -10.96 -5.73 1.62
CA ILE A 70 -11.82 -4.96 2.55
C ILE A 70 -12.14 -3.59 1.96
N LEU A 71 -11.15 -2.90 1.39
CA LEU A 71 -11.36 -1.60 0.75
C LEU A 71 -12.40 -1.72 -0.37
N ALA A 72 -12.26 -2.71 -1.25
CA ALA A 72 -13.20 -2.96 -2.34
C ALA A 72 -14.64 -3.16 -1.85
N GLU A 73 -14.86 -3.94 -0.78
CA GLU A 73 -16.19 -4.10 -0.20
C GLU A 73 -16.74 -2.81 0.40
N LYS A 74 -15.91 -2.03 1.11
CA LYS A 74 -16.35 -0.77 1.72
C LYS A 74 -16.72 0.29 0.68
N ILE A 75 -16.01 0.38 -0.43
CA ILE A 75 -16.27 1.41 -1.45
C ILE A 75 -17.47 1.07 -2.35
N LYS A 76 -17.88 -0.21 -2.46
CA LYS A 76 -19.10 -0.59 -3.17
C LYS A 76 -20.34 0.10 -2.59
N GLY A 77 -20.38 0.32 -1.27
CA GLY A 77 -21.48 0.98 -0.57
C GLY A 77 -21.44 2.52 -0.61
N LEU A 78 -20.42 3.12 -1.23
CA LEU A 78 -20.26 4.58 -1.34
C LEU A 78 -20.72 5.15 -2.69
N ARG A 79 -21.37 4.33 -3.53
CA ARG A 79 -21.95 4.74 -4.81
C ARG A 79 -23.39 5.21 -4.65
#